data_AF-A0A7C3WCP7-F1
#
_entry.id   AF-A0A7C3WCP7-F1
#
_cell.length_a   1.000
_cell.length_b   1.000
_cell.length_c   1.000
_cell.angle_alpha   90.00
_cell.angle_beta   90.00
_cell.angle_gamma   90.00
#
_symmetry.space_group_name_H-M   'P 1'
#
loop_
_entity.id
_entity.type
_entity.pdbx_description
1 polymer ?
#
loop_
_entity_poly.entity_id
_entity_poly.type
_entity_poly.pdbx_seq_one_letter_code
_entity_poly.pdbx_strand_id
1 'polypeptide(L)' 'MIQAGDTAFMLVCAALVLLMTPGLALFYGGMVRRKNVLGTIMQSFVMISLVTLEWIYLGYT' A
#
# COMPACT_ATOMS: atom_id res chain seq x y z
N MET A 1 18.28 -21.07 11.80
CA MET A 1 19.21 -20.00 11.36
C MET A 1 18.44 -19.07 10.45
N ILE A 2 18.60 -17.75 10.60
CA ILE A 2 18.03 -16.78 9.68
C ILE A 2 18.84 -16.84 8.39
N GLN A 3 18.18 -17.16 7.27
CA GLN A 3 18.83 -17.10 5.96
C GLN A 3 18.71 -15.67 5.41
N ALA A 4 19.86 -15.04 5.16
CA ALA A 4 19.91 -13.66 4.69
C ALA A 4 19.24 -13.50 3.30
N GLY A 5 19.38 -14.49 2.43
CA GLY A 5 18.75 -14.51 1.09
C GLY A 5 17.23 -14.52 1.18
N ASP A 6 16.65 -15.42 1.97
CA ASP A 6 15.20 -15.51 2.16
C ASP A 6 14.64 -14.23 2.78
N THR A 7 15.36 -13.65 3.75
CA THR A 7 14.96 -12.39 4.39
C THR A 7 14.97 -11.24 3.39
N ALA A 8 16.02 -11.13 2.57
CA ALA A 8 16.11 -10.10 1.53
C ALA A 8 14.98 -10.25 0.49
N PHE A 9 14.68 -11.48 0.07
CA PHE A 9 13.60 -11.76 -0.86
C PHE A 9 12.24 -11.35 -0.28
N MET A 10 11.96 -11.72 0.99
CA MET A 10 10.73 -11.34 1.68
C MET A 10 10.57 -9.81 1.82
N LEU A 11 11.66 -9.09 2.11
CA LEU A 11 11.63 -7.62 2.17
C LEU A 11 11.33 -6.99 0.81
N VAL A 12 11.89 -7.54 -0.27
CA VAL A 12 11.58 -7.09 -1.65
C VAL A 12 10.10 -7.37 -1.98
N CYS A 13 9.60 -8.57 -1.68
CA CYS A 13 8.19 -8.89 -1.87
C CYS A 13 7.27 -7.94 -1.09
N ALA A 14 7.58 -7.65 0.17
CA ALA A 14 6.81 -6.71 0.98
C ALA A 14 6.80 -5.29 0.38
N ALA A 15 7.94 -4.81 -0.12
CA ALA A 15 8.03 -3.51 -0.81
C ALA A 15 7.21 -3.48 -2.11
N LEU A 16 7.21 -4.56 -2.89
CA LEU A 16 6.40 -4.67 -4.11
C LEU A 16 4.90 -4.67 -3.80
N VAL A 17 4.47 -5.35 -2.73
CA VAL A 17 3.06 -5.34 -2.28
C VAL A 17 2.67 -3.93 -1.81
N LEU A 18 3.53 -3.25 -1.06
CA LEU A 18 3.29 -1.86 -0.65
C LEU A 18 3.13 -0.92 -1.84
N LEU A 19 3.87 -1.15 -2.93
CA LEU A 19 3.75 -0.37 -4.17
C LEU A 19 2.41 -0.55 -4.90
N MET A 20 1.65 -1.62 -4.61
CA MET A 20 0.35 -1.85 -5.25
C MET A 20 -0.66 -0.76 -4.87
N THR A 21 -0.71 -0.31 -3.60
CA THR A 21 -1.67 0.71 -3.14
C THR A 21 -1.52 2.08 -3.81
N PRO A 22 -0.31 2.67 -3.97
CA PRO A 22 -0.14 3.84 -4.82
C PRO A 22 -0.35 3.53 -6.31
N GLY A 23 -0.10 2.30 -6.76
CA GLY A 23 -0.49 1.83 -8.10
C GLY A 23 -2.00 1.96 -8.35
N LEU A 24 -2.82 1.58 -7.36
CA LEU A 24 -4.28 1.76 -7.40
C LEU A 24 -4.66 3.25 -7.42
N ALA A 25 -3.94 4.11 -6.68
CA ALA A 25 -4.16 5.55 -6.68
C ALA A 25 -4.05 6.15 -8.09
N LEU A 26 -3.02 5.75 -8.85
CA LEU A 26 -2.81 6.19 -10.22
C LEU A 26 -3.82 5.56 -11.19
N PHE A 27 -4.09 4.26 -11.04
CA PHE A 27 -5.01 3.53 -11.90
C PHE A 27 -6.46 4.04 -11.76
N TYR A 28 -6.99 4.08 -10.54
CA TYR A 28 -8.33 4.61 -10.27
C TYR A 28 -8.40 6.13 -10.43
N GLY A 29 -7.32 6.86 -10.09
CA GLY A 29 -7.20 8.29 -10.37
C GLY A 29 -7.33 8.62 -11.85
N GLY A 30 -6.84 7.76 -12.75
CA GLY A 30 -6.98 7.93 -14.20
C GLY A 30 -8.37 7.63 -14.76
N MET A 31 -9.19 6.85 -14.05
CA MET A 31 -10.55 6.48 -14.49
C MET A 31 -11.64 7.46 -14.01
N VAL A 32 -11.34 8.33 -13.04
CA VAL A 32 -12.30 9.31 -12.52
C VAL A 32 -12.27 10.63 -13.27
N ARG A 33 -13.36 11.42 -13.16
CA ARG A 33 -13.41 12.78 -13.72
C ARG A 33 -12.32 13.65 -13.09
N ARG A 34 -11.73 14.59 -13.86
CA ARG A 34 -10.65 15.49 -13.38
C ARG A 34 -10.87 16.10 -12.00
N LYS A 35 -12.09 16.55 -11.70
CA LYS A 35 -12.44 17.16 -10.40
C LYS A 35 -12.32 16.21 -9.20
N ASN A 36 -12.31 14.89 -9.43
CA ASN A 36 -12.29 13.85 -8.40
C ASN A 36 -10.93 13.13 -8.30
N VAL A 37 -9.96 13.45 -9.17
CA VAL A 37 -8.66 12.76 -9.24
C VAL A 37 -7.90 12.90 -7.92
N LEU A 38 -7.80 14.13 -7.42
CA LEU A 38 -7.12 14.41 -6.15
C LEU A 38 -7.75 13.60 -5.00
N GLY A 39 -9.08 13.59 -4.90
CA GLY A 39 -9.78 12.84 -3.85
C GLY A 39 -9.50 11.33 -3.92
N THR A 40 -9.49 10.75 -5.11
CA THR A 40 -9.25 9.31 -5.32
C THR A 40 -7.81 8.92 -4.97
N ILE A 41 -6.84 9.77 -5.33
CA ILE A 41 -5.44 9.57 -4.95
C ILE A 41 -5.27 9.69 -3.43
N MET A 42 -5.84 10.73 -2.81
CA MET A 42 -5.75 10.96 -1.37
C MET A 42 -6.37 9.82 -0.55
N GLN A 43 -7.50 9.26 -0.99
CA GLN A 43 -8.11 8.08 -0.37
C GLN A 43 -7.12 6.91 -0.29
N SER A 44 -6.38 6.66 -1.37
CA SER A 44 -5.40 5.56 -1.41
C SER A 44 -4.25 5.77 -0.42
N PHE A 45 -3.71 6.98 -0.31
CA PHE A 45 -2.63 7.31 0.64
C PHE A 45 -3.10 7.26 2.10
N VAL A 46 -4.30 7.78 2.39
CA VAL A 46 -4.87 7.71 3.74
C VAL A 46 -5.10 6.26 4.15
N MET A 47 -5.56 5.40 3.23
CA MET A 47 -5.74 3.98 3.50
C MET A 47 -4.43 3.25 3.82
N ILE A 48 -3.30 3.62 3.20
CA ILE A 48 -1.99 3.05 3.58
C ILE A 48 -1.71 3.29 5.07
N SER A 49 -1.92 4.53 5.55
CA SER A 49 -1.68 4.86 6.96
C SER A 49 -2.68 4.19 7.90
N LEU A 50 -3.97 4.23 7.57
CA LEU A 50 -5.03 3.66 8.40
C LEU A 50 -4.89 2.14 8.54
N VAL A 51 -4.72 1.42 7.43
CA VAL A 51 -4.58 -0.04 7.43
C VAL A 51 -3.29 -0.46 8.12
N THR A 52 -2.20 0.29 7.98
CA THR A 52 -0.95 -0.01 8.71
C THR A 52 -1.16 0.07 10.23
N LEU A 53 -1.85 1.11 10.71
CA LEU A 53 -2.15 1.25 12.14
C LEU A 53 -3.12 0.17 12.62
N GLU A 54 -4.22 -0.04 11.89
CA GLU A 54 -5.20 -1.08 12.19
C GLU A 54 -4.54 -2.47 12.27
N TRP A 55 -3.67 -2.79 11.31
CA TRP A 55 -2.95 -4.06 11.29
C TRP A 55 -2.04 -4.22 12.51
N ILE A 56 -1.28 -3.19 12.89
CA ILE A 56 -0.38 -3.26 14.06
C ILE A 56 -1.16 -3.44 15.37
N TYR A 57 -2.29 -2.77 15.54
CA TYR A 57 -3.01 -2.73 16.82
C TYR A 57 -4.09 -3.80 16.97
N LEU A 58 -4.73 -4.22 15.87
CA LEU A 58 -5.92 -5.08 15.89
C LEU A 58 -5.78 -6.32 15.00
N GLY A 59 -5.11 -6.20 13.85
CA GLY A 59 -5.06 -7.28 12.85
C GLY A 59 -3.97 -8.33 13.11
N TYR A 60 -2.78 -7.89 13.50
CA TYR A 60 -1.65 -8.75 13.80
C TYR A 60 -1.79 -9.26 15.24
N THR A 61 -2.32 -10.47 15.36
CA THR A 61 -2.38 -11.25 16.61
C THR A 61 -1.77 -12.61 16.37
#